data_AF-A0A0R2Q8I8-F1
#
_entry.id   AF-A0A0R2Q8I8-F1
#
_cell.length_a   1.000
_cell.length_b   1.000
_cell.length_c   1.000
_cell.angle_alpha   90.00
_cell.angle_beta   90.00
_cell.angle_gamma   90.00
#
_symmetry.space_group_name_H-M   'P 1'
#
loop_
_entity.id
_entity.type
_entity.pdbx_description
1 polymer ?
#
loop_
_entity_poly.entity_id
_entity_poly.type
_entity_poly.pdbx_seq_one_letter_code
_entity_poly.pdbx_strand_id
1 'polypeptide(L)'
;MSDYFDFSIYIDAMEGDIEQWYVERFLALRQTVFSNPDSFFTHFAQLTDDDAVQVARGIWREINGKNLSDNIAPTRTRASLVMQKDANHRVTEVHLRKL
;
A
#
# COMPACT_ATOMS: atom_id res chain seq x y z
N MET A 1 -13.70 15.59 -6.34
CA MET A 1 -14.17 14.20 -6.55
C MET A 1 -15.11 13.69 -5.46
N SER A 2 -15.07 14.18 -4.21
CA SER A 2 -16.01 13.72 -3.14
C SER A 2 -17.48 13.95 -3.46
N ASP A 3 -17.80 14.92 -4.31
CA ASP A 3 -19.17 15.40 -4.52
C ASP A 3 -20.04 14.45 -5.36
N TYR A 4 -19.48 13.29 -5.75
CA TYR A 4 -20.16 12.27 -6.56
C TYR A 4 -20.27 10.89 -5.86
N PHE A 5 -19.84 10.77 -4.60
CA PHE A 5 -19.88 9.50 -3.88
C PHE A 5 -20.81 9.59 -2.66
N ASP A 6 -21.86 8.76 -2.66
CA ASP A 6 -22.81 8.66 -1.54
C ASP A 6 -22.20 7.99 -0.30
N PHE A 7 -21.14 7.19 -0.51
CA PHE A 7 -20.43 6.48 0.56
C PHE A 7 -18.95 6.29 0.20
N SER A 8 -18.07 6.44 1.19
CA SER A 8 -16.62 6.25 1.01
C SER A 8 -16.04 5.42 2.15
N ILE A 9 -15.10 4.52 1.78
CA ILE A 9 -14.40 3.64 2.72
C ILE A 9 -12.92 4.00 2.69
N TYR A 10 -12.34 4.27 3.86
CA TYR A 10 -10.90 4.41 4.04
C TYR A 10 -10.35 3.16 4.74
N ILE A 11 -9.39 2.49 4.10
CA ILE A 11 -8.69 1.35 4.69
C ILE A 11 -7.41 1.86 5.34
N ASP A 12 -7.31 1.68 6.65
CA ASP A 12 -6.23 2.17 7.49
C ASP A 12 -5.41 1.01 8.07
N ALA A 13 -4.14 1.27 8.36
CA ALA A 13 -3.24 0.35 9.05
C ALA A 13 -2.04 1.14 9.58
N MET A 14 -1.22 0.53 10.44
CA MET A 14 0.05 1.16 10.84
C MET A 14 0.96 1.29 9.62
N GLU A 15 1.64 2.44 9.48
CA GLU A 15 2.47 2.71 8.29
C GLU A 15 3.54 1.63 8.07
N GLY A 16 4.16 1.13 9.15
CA GLY A 16 5.14 0.04 9.08
C GLY A 16 4.56 -1.27 8.53
N ASP A 17 3.29 -1.57 8.81
CA ASP A 17 2.61 -2.74 8.26
C ASP A 17 2.35 -2.54 6.75
N ILE A 18 1.94 -1.34 6.35
CA ILE A 18 1.70 -1.02 4.93
C ILE A 18 3.01 -1.07 4.13
N GLU A 19 4.12 -0.57 4.69
CA GLU A 19 5.44 -0.69 4.10
C GLU A 19 5.82 -2.16 3.92
N GLN A 20 5.61 -2.98 4.95
CA GLN A 20 5.94 -4.40 4.89
C GLN A 20 5.13 -5.12 3.81
N TRP A 21 3.82 -4.87 3.72
CA TRP A 21 2.97 -5.42 2.65
C TRP A 21 3.41 -4.95 1.26
N TYR A 22 3.85 -3.69 1.15
CA TYR A 22 4.36 -3.16 -0.11
C TYR A 22 5.62 -3.91 -0.55
N VAL A 23 6.58 -4.15 0.36
CA VAL A 23 7.81 -4.89 0.09
C VAL A 23 7.50 -6.33 -0.31
N GLU A 24 6.65 -7.03 0.44
CA GLU A 24 6.25 -8.41 0.15
C GLU A 24 5.58 -8.53 -1.22
N ARG A 25 4.67 -7.61 -1.54
CA ARG A 25 4.03 -7.55 -2.86
C ARG A 25 5.02 -7.25 -3.97
N PHE A 26 5.99 -6.36 -3.73
CA PHE A 26 7.03 -6.04 -4.71
C PHE A 26 7.84 -7.29 -5.06
N LEU A 27 8.27 -8.06 -4.06
CA LEU A 27 9.01 -9.31 -4.27
C LEU A 27 8.17 -10.37 -4.99
N ALA A 28 6.90 -10.53 -4.60
CA ALA A 28 5.99 -11.45 -5.27
C ALA A 28 5.79 -11.09 -6.74
N LEU A 29 5.62 -9.80 -7.06
CA LEU A 29 5.50 -9.33 -8.45
C LEU A 29 6.81 -9.48 -9.22
N ARG A 30 7.96 -9.27 -8.59
CA ARG A 30 9.27 -9.53 -9.20
C ARG A 30 9.44 -11.00 -9.63
N GLN A 31 8.91 -11.95 -8.87
CA GLN A 31 8.94 -13.37 -9.24
C GLN A 31 8.11 -13.68 -10.50
N THR A 32 7.11 -12.85 -10.85
CA THR A 32 6.29 -13.07 -12.06
C THR A 32 7.08 -12.91 -13.37
N VAL A 33 8.27 -12.31 -13.35
CA VAL A 33 9.15 -12.15 -14.51
C VAL A 33 9.47 -13.50 -15.18
N PHE A 34 9.56 -14.58 -14.40
CA PHE A 34 9.81 -15.93 -14.93
C PHE A 34 8.66 -16.46 -15.80
N SER A 35 7.45 -15.91 -15.65
CA SER A 35 6.26 -16.27 -16.42
C SER A 35 5.89 -15.28 -17.51
N ASN A 36 6.41 -14.04 -17.46
CA ASN A 36 6.11 -12.99 -18.43
C ASN A 36 7.34 -12.09 -18.69
N PRO A 37 8.05 -12.28 -19.82
CA PRO A 37 9.24 -11.49 -20.17
C PRO A 37 8.94 -10.03 -20.53
N ASP A 38 7.67 -9.64 -20.75
CA ASP A 38 7.26 -8.25 -20.98
C ASP A 38 6.82 -7.54 -19.69
N SER A 39 6.99 -8.18 -18.53
CA SER A 39 6.67 -7.57 -17.24
C SER A 39 7.52 -6.33 -16.99
N PHE A 40 6.90 -5.25 -16.50
CA PHE A 40 7.62 -4.07 -16.00
C PHE A 40 8.69 -4.44 -14.96
N PHE A 41 8.48 -5.52 -14.21
CA PHE A 41 9.40 -5.97 -13.17
C PHE A 41 10.68 -6.63 -13.71
N THR A 42 10.82 -6.80 -15.02
CA THR A 42 12.04 -7.31 -15.67
C THR A 42 13.26 -6.46 -15.32
N HIS A 43 13.10 -5.14 -15.14
CA HIS A 43 14.17 -4.23 -14.70
C HIS A 43 14.75 -4.58 -13.33
N PHE A 44 13.99 -5.28 -12.49
CA PHE A 44 14.41 -5.70 -11.15
C PHE A 44 14.80 -7.19 -11.09
N ALA A 45 14.72 -7.93 -12.19
CA ALA A 45 14.89 -9.38 -12.19
C ALA A 45 16.28 -9.81 -11.69
N GLN A 46 17.32 -9.06 -12.05
CA GLN A 46 18.73 -9.37 -11.75
C GLN A 46 19.19 -8.99 -10.34
N LEU A 47 18.34 -8.32 -9.55
CA LEU A 47 18.69 -7.96 -8.18
C LEU A 47 18.83 -9.23 -7.31
N THR A 48 19.61 -9.17 -6.23
CA THR A 48 19.44 -10.17 -5.16
C THR A 48 18.12 -9.89 -4.41
N ASP A 49 17.66 -10.83 -3.59
CA ASP A 49 16.47 -10.59 -2.77
C ASP A 49 16.69 -9.45 -1.77
N ASP A 50 17.89 -9.37 -1.18
CA ASP A 50 18.27 -8.27 -0.29
C ASP A 50 18.29 -6.92 -1.02
N ASP A 51 18.88 -6.86 -2.21
CA ASP A 51 18.88 -5.64 -3.03
C ASP A 51 17.46 -5.23 -3.43
N ALA A 52 16.61 -6.20 -3.79
CA ALA A 52 15.22 -5.94 -4.15
C ALA A 52 14.42 -5.39 -2.95
N VAL A 53 14.67 -5.87 -1.74
CA VAL A 53 14.09 -5.31 -0.51
C VAL A 53 14.56 -3.87 -0.30
N GLN A 54 15.86 -3.59 -0.46
CA GLN A 54 16.38 -2.22 -0.31
C GLN A 54 15.77 -1.27 -1.34
N VAL A 55 15.66 -1.69 -2.59
CA VAL A 55 15.01 -0.92 -3.66
C VAL A 55 13.54 -0.68 -3.33
N ALA A 56 12.78 -1.71 -2.92
CA ALA A 56 11.38 -1.56 -2.55
C ALA A 56 11.19 -0.58 -1.38
N ARG A 57 12.00 -0.67 -0.33
CA ARG A 57 11.97 0.28 0.80
C ARG A 57 12.37 1.69 0.40
N GLY A 58 13.30 1.84 -0.54
CA GLY A 58 13.65 3.13 -1.12
C GLY A 58 12.48 3.76 -1.86
N ILE A 59 11.81 3.00 -2.73
CA ILE A 59 10.61 3.46 -3.45
C ILE A 59 9.48 3.80 -2.48
N TRP A 60 9.27 2.98 -1.45
CA TRP A 60 8.31 3.28 -0.39
C TRP A 60 8.62 4.64 0.24
N ARG A 61 9.82 4.81 0.80
CA ARG A 61 10.20 6.04 1.52
C ARG A 61 10.12 7.30 0.65
N GLU A 62 10.57 7.21 -0.60
CA GLU A 62 10.70 8.40 -1.45
C GLU A 62 9.41 8.75 -2.19
N ILE A 63 8.51 7.79 -2.39
CA ILE A 63 7.31 7.97 -3.23
C ILE A 63 6.04 7.62 -2.45
N ASN A 64 5.86 6.36 -2.06
CA ASN A 64 4.57 5.88 -1.56
C ASN A 64 4.27 6.34 -0.12
N GLY A 65 5.27 6.35 0.75
CA GLY A 65 5.19 6.83 2.13
C GLY A 65 4.91 8.32 2.18
N LYS A 66 5.63 9.14 1.39
CA LYS A 66 5.32 10.58 1.24
C LYS A 66 3.92 10.80 0.70
N ASN A 67 3.51 10.05 -0.31
CA ASN A 67 2.15 10.16 -0.84
C ASN A 67 1.09 9.75 0.21
N LEU A 68 1.40 8.72 1.02
CA LEU A 68 0.55 8.31 2.13
C LEU A 68 0.42 9.44 3.16
N SER A 69 1.52 9.99 3.66
CA SER A 69 1.52 11.03 4.69
C SER A 69 0.91 12.34 4.21
N ASP A 70 1.26 12.78 3.01
CA ASP A 70 1.01 14.15 2.57
C ASP A 70 -0.33 14.28 1.85
N ASN A 71 -0.79 13.22 1.17
CA ASN A 71 -1.95 13.28 0.29
C ASN A 71 -3.09 12.34 0.69
N ILE A 72 -2.79 11.10 1.12
CA ILE A 72 -3.83 10.08 1.38
C ILE A 72 -4.34 10.16 2.82
N ALA A 73 -3.47 10.06 3.82
CA ALA A 73 -3.82 10.05 5.24
C ALA A 73 -4.67 11.27 5.67
N PRO A 74 -4.42 12.50 5.17
CA PRO A 74 -5.26 13.65 5.49
C PRO A 74 -6.73 13.51 5.05
N THR A 75 -7.01 12.63 4.09
CA THR A 75 -8.39 12.40 3.60
C THR A 75 -9.20 11.43 4.47
N ARG A 76 -8.57 10.73 5.43
CA ARG A 76 -9.21 9.74 6.31
C ARG A 76 -10.45 10.28 7.01
N THR A 77 -10.42 11.51 7.50
CA THR A 77 -11.53 12.14 8.25
C THR A 77 -12.75 12.44 7.39
N ARG A 78 -12.62 12.37 6.06
CA ARG A 78 -13.72 12.59 5.10
C ARG A 78 -14.48 11.30 4.78
N ALA A 79 -13.95 10.14 5.17
CA ALA A 79 -14.56 8.86 4.85
C ALA A 79 -15.88 8.64 5.63
N SER A 80 -16.83 7.95 4.99
CA SER A 80 -18.06 7.49 5.65
C SER A 80 -17.77 6.37 6.64
N LEU A 81 -16.83 5.48 6.29
CA LEU A 81 -16.37 4.37 7.12
C LEU A 81 -14.83 4.27 7.07
N VAL A 82 -14.22 4.08 8.23
CA VAL A 82 -12.80 3.74 8.35
C VAL A 82 -12.66 2.31 8.86
N MET A 83 -11.94 1.47 8.13
CA MET A 83 -11.64 0.09 8.48
C MET A 83 -10.15 -0.02 8.86
N GLN A 84 -9.84 -0.38 10.10
CA GLN A 84 -8.46 -0.58 10.52
C GLN A 84 -8.04 -2.05 10.35
N LYS A 85 -6.87 -2.26 9.78
CA LYS A 85 -6.24 -3.57 9.59
C LYS A 85 -5.02 -3.72 10.51
N ASP A 86 -4.83 -4.93 11.04
CA ASP A 86 -3.57 -5.34 11.65
C ASP A 86 -2.56 -5.83 10.60
N ALA A 87 -1.32 -6.09 11.03
CA ALA A 87 -0.21 -6.61 10.24
C ALA A 87 -0.53 -7.87 9.42
N ASN A 88 -1.51 -8.69 9.82
CA ASN A 88 -1.92 -9.91 9.12
C ASN A 88 -3.10 -9.66 8.16
N HIS A 89 -3.34 -8.40 7.81
CA HIS A 89 -4.46 -7.94 7.00
C HIS A 89 -5.84 -8.19 7.61
N ARG A 90 -5.96 -8.52 8.90
CA ARG A 90 -7.26 -8.73 9.53
C ARG A 90 -7.85 -7.38 9.90
N VAL A 91 -9.15 -7.23 9.67
CA VAL A 91 -9.89 -6.08 10.16
C VAL A 91 -10.03 -6.20 11.68
N THR A 92 -9.52 -5.23 12.41
CA THR A 92 -9.57 -5.18 13.87
C THR A 92 -10.63 -4.22 14.37
N GLU A 93 -10.85 -3.12 13.65
CA GLU A 93 -11.82 -2.09 14.03
C GLU A 93 -12.55 -1.53 12.81
N VAL A 94 -13.80 -1.12 13.02
CA VAL A 94 -14.63 -0.44 12.03
C VAL A 94 -15.27 0.78 12.67
N HIS A 95 -14.97 1.96 12.13
CA HIS A 95 -15.51 3.24 12.58
C HIS A 95 -16.47 3.77 11.51
N LEU A 96 -17.77 3.80 11.82
CA LEU A 96 -18.79 4.36 10.94
C LEU A 96 -19.15 5.77 11.42
N ARG A 97 -19.11 6.74 10.51
CA ARG A 97 -19.53 8.11 10.81
C ARG A 97 -21.04 8.14 11.05
N LYS A 98 -21.48 8.71 12.18
CA LYS A 98 -22.89 9.03 12.37
C LYS A 98 -23.24 10.23 11.48
N LEU A 99 -24.26 10.05 10.64
CA LEU A 99 -24.88 11.10 9.82
C LEU A 99 -25.89 11.89 10.66
#